data_AF-A0A368XL79-F1
#
_entry.id   AF-A0A368XL79-F1
#
_cell.length_a   1.000
_cell.length_b   1.000
_cell.length_c   1.000
_cell.angle_alpha   90.00
_cell.angle_beta   90.00
_cell.angle_gamma   90.00
#
_symmetry.space_group_name_H-M   'P 1'
#
loop_
_entity.id
_entity.type
_entity.pdbx_description
1 polymer ?
#
loop_
_entity_poly.entity_id
_entity_poly.type
_entity_poly.pdbx_seq_one_letter_code
_entity_poly.pdbx_strand_id
1 'polypeptide(L)'
;MSTLTSVPSFDMPALTLDLLDNAPELFSAFREYAEVVQRSAEASMTPRLHAMVRLAVALAIPNEDLASRCLKLARQHASAADIAGAVNAASHLRSGAAIAYGRLVFKLMEPAQASSAEGTGRAQMALDREYMTKLRKASPAPFDAMAKLSMARQKSPVISALDHELISVAIGTVTQCVYCLEVHGNKAKEVGATDQQIADAVHIAIAARYEATLHEWAAVAD
;
A
#
# COMPACT_ATOMS: atom_id res chain seq x y z
N MET A 1 -16.04 -33.36 13.01
CA MET A 1 -15.09 -32.29 13.38
C MET A 1 -14.28 -31.98 12.13
N SER A 2 -14.68 -30.93 11.39
CA SER A 2 -13.97 -30.51 10.18
C SER A 2 -12.81 -29.63 10.62
N THR A 3 -11.58 -30.14 10.49
CA THR A 3 -10.37 -29.35 10.67
C THR A 3 -10.34 -28.29 9.57
N LEU A 4 -10.66 -27.05 9.92
CA LEU A 4 -10.29 -25.87 9.15
C LEU A 4 -8.76 -25.86 9.07
N THR A 5 -8.19 -26.44 8.01
CA THR A 5 -6.80 -26.16 7.64
C THR A 5 -6.78 -24.72 7.15
N SER A 6 -6.55 -23.79 8.07
CA SER A 6 -6.23 -22.41 7.75
C SER A 6 -5.01 -22.42 6.84
N VAL A 7 -5.22 -22.17 5.55
CA VAL A 7 -4.11 -21.88 4.65
C VAL A 7 -3.45 -20.62 5.21
N PRO A 8 -2.15 -20.64 5.58
CA PRO A 8 -1.47 -19.45 6.05
C PRO A 8 -1.59 -18.37 4.97
N SER A 9 -1.98 -17.15 5.35
CA SER A 9 -2.09 -16.06 4.36
C SER A 9 -0.73 -15.68 3.76
N PHE A 10 0.35 -16.01 4.48
CA PHE A 10 1.75 -15.85 4.12
C PHE A 10 2.29 -17.19 3.58
N ASP A 11 1.94 -17.50 2.34
CA ASP A 11 2.44 -18.70 1.65
C ASP A 11 3.81 -18.39 1.00
N MET A 12 4.86 -18.96 1.58
CA MET A 12 6.24 -18.75 1.15
C MET A 12 6.54 -19.52 -0.13
N PRO A 13 7.29 -18.96 -1.08
CA PRO A 13 7.68 -19.70 -2.27
C PRO A 13 8.61 -20.85 -1.91
N ALA A 14 8.74 -21.83 -2.80
CA ALA A 14 9.82 -22.79 -2.71
C ALA A 14 11.13 -22.04 -2.97
N LEU A 15 11.97 -21.92 -1.94
CA LEU A 15 13.26 -21.26 -2.01
C LEU A 15 14.37 -22.29 -2.27
N THR A 16 15.42 -21.89 -2.97
CA THR A 16 16.58 -22.74 -3.19
C THR A 16 17.24 -23.10 -1.85
N LEU A 17 17.76 -24.32 -1.74
CA LEU A 17 18.48 -24.76 -0.54
C LEU A 17 19.65 -23.84 -0.23
N ASP A 18 20.37 -23.35 -1.25
CA ASP A 18 21.45 -22.39 -1.07
C ASP A 18 21.01 -21.12 -0.32
N LEU A 19 19.87 -20.51 -0.69
CA LEU A 19 19.40 -19.33 0.03
C LEU A 19 19.00 -19.67 1.48
N LEU A 20 18.29 -20.78 1.68
CA LEU A 20 17.84 -21.20 3.02
C LEU A 20 18.99 -21.61 3.93
N ASP A 21 19.99 -22.30 3.41
CA ASP A 21 21.14 -22.85 4.15
C ASP A 21 22.08 -21.73 4.61
N ASN A 22 22.17 -20.63 3.87
CA ASN A 22 23.01 -19.49 4.21
C ASN A 22 22.40 -18.55 5.26
N ALA A 23 21.08 -18.61 5.52
CA ALA A 23 20.41 -17.72 6.46
C ALA A 23 19.10 -18.29 7.08
N PRO A 24 19.10 -19.51 7.64
CA PRO A 24 17.88 -20.18 8.09
C PRO A 24 17.12 -19.42 9.19
N GLU A 25 17.82 -18.70 10.06
CA GLU A 25 17.25 -17.90 11.13
C GLU A 25 16.45 -16.69 10.61
N LEU A 26 16.85 -16.09 9.49
CA LEU A 26 16.11 -14.98 8.88
C LEU A 26 14.74 -15.43 8.39
N PHE A 27 14.66 -16.63 7.80
CA PHE A 27 13.40 -17.21 7.34
C PHE A 27 12.49 -17.61 8.50
N SER A 28 13.04 -18.16 9.59
CA SER A 28 12.23 -18.45 10.78
C SER A 28 11.66 -17.16 11.38
N ALA A 29 12.50 -16.15 11.57
CA ALA A 29 12.09 -14.86 12.11
C ALA A 29 11.01 -14.19 11.23
N PHE A 30 11.15 -14.28 9.90
CA PHE A 30 10.15 -13.74 9.00
C PHE A 30 8.82 -14.50 9.07
N ARG A 31 8.85 -15.84 9.10
CA ARG A 31 7.60 -16.64 9.25
C ARG A 31 6.89 -16.31 10.56
N GLU A 32 7.61 -16.25 11.67
CA GLU A 32 7.05 -15.89 12.97
C GLU A 32 6.45 -14.47 12.95
N TYR A 33 7.16 -13.51 12.35
CA TYR A 33 6.67 -12.15 12.17
C TYR A 33 5.38 -12.12 11.33
N ALA A 34 5.38 -12.78 10.17
CA ALA A 34 4.25 -12.89 9.28
C ALA A 34 3.00 -13.46 9.97
N GLU A 35 3.15 -14.52 10.77
CA GLU A 35 2.06 -15.10 11.56
C GLU A 35 1.51 -14.12 12.61
N VAL A 36 2.39 -13.39 13.31
CA VAL A 36 1.97 -12.37 14.28
C VAL A 36 1.20 -11.25 13.57
N VAL A 37 1.70 -10.77 12.43
CA VAL A 37 1.06 -9.73 11.62
C VAL A 37 -0.32 -10.18 11.16
N GLN A 38 -0.46 -11.41 10.63
CA GLN A 38 -1.76 -11.95 10.23
C GLN A 38 -2.74 -11.95 11.40
N ARG A 39 -2.36 -12.56 12.53
CA ARG A 39 -3.25 -12.67 13.70
C ARG A 39 -3.68 -11.31 14.23
N SER A 40 -2.74 -10.37 14.33
CA SER A 40 -3.00 -8.99 14.80
C SER A 40 -3.98 -8.27 13.88
N ALA A 41 -3.71 -8.30 12.56
CA ALA A 41 -4.58 -7.68 11.57
C ALA A 41 -5.98 -8.32 11.55
N GLU A 42 -6.09 -9.65 11.53
CA GLU A 42 -7.41 -10.29 11.50
C GLU A 42 -8.24 -9.97 12.74
N ALA A 43 -7.58 -9.80 13.90
CA ALA A 43 -8.23 -9.37 15.13
C ALA A 43 -8.69 -7.89 15.08
N SER A 44 -7.93 -6.99 14.44
CA SER A 44 -8.24 -5.55 14.44
C SER A 44 -9.09 -5.08 13.25
N MET A 45 -9.03 -5.76 12.11
CA MET A 45 -9.66 -5.33 10.85
C MET A 45 -10.51 -6.40 10.16
N THR A 46 -10.69 -7.59 10.73
CA THR A 46 -11.37 -8.77 10.15
C THR A 46 -10.55 -9.48 9.05
N PRO A 47 -10.75 -10.80 8.84
CA PRO A 47 -10.11 -11.54 7.75
C PRO A 47 -10.40 -10.99 6.35
N ARG A 48 -11.60 -10.44 6.11
CA ARG A 48 -11.97 -9.83 4.83
C ARG A 48 -11.08 -8.64 4.50
N LEU A 49 -10.96 -7.68 5.42
CA LEU A 49 -10.18 -6.47 5.16
C LEU A 49 -8.68 -6.79 5.14
N HIS A 50 -8.20 -7.68 6.00
CA HIS A 50 -6.82 -8.17 5.94
C HIS A 50 -6.47 -8.71 4.53
N ALA A 51 -7.31 -9.59 3.98
CA ALA A 51 -7.09 -10.14 2.63
C ALA A 51 -7.12 -9.06 1.54
N MET A 52 -8.00 -8.06 1.66
CA MET A 52 -8.07 -6.94 0.71
C MET A 52 -6.84 -6.01 0.81
N VAL A 53 -6.36 -5.70 2.01
CA VAL A 53 -5.15 -4.90 2.23
C VAL A 53 -3.95 -5.63 1.62
N ARG A 54 -3.81 -6.93 1.87
CA ARG A 54 -2.76 -7.76 1.26
C ARG A 54 -2.79 -7.71 -0.26
N LEU A 55 -3.95 -7.93 -0.88
CA LEU A 55 -4.09 -7.86 -2.34
C LEU A 55 -3.71 -6.47 -2.88
N ALA A 56 -4.21 -5.41 -2.26
CA ALA A 56 -3.94 -4.05 -2.72
C ALA A 56 -2.44 -3.70 -2.62
N VAL A 57 -1.79 -4.11 -1.53
CA VAL A 57 -0.34 -3.94 -1.34
C VAL A 57 0.45 -4.76 -2.35
N ALA A 58 0.09 -6.02 -2.56
CA ALA A 58 0.75 -6.88 -3.54
C ALA A 58 0.69 -6.30 -4.96
N LEU A 59 -0.43 -5.65 -5.34
CA LEU A 59 -0.57 -4.94 -6.62
C LEU A 59 0.17 -3.60 -6.68
N ALA A 60 0.52 -3.04 -5.52
CA ALA A 60 1.35 -1.85 -5.41
C ALA A 60 2.85 -2.16 -5.45
N ILE A 61 3.23 -3.41 -5.17
CA ILE A 61 4.56 -3.97 -5.40
C ILE A 61 4.59 -4.57 -6.82
N PRO A 62 5.66 -4.40 -7.62
CA PRO A 62 5.74 -4.97 -8.96
C PRO A 62 6.04 -6.48 -8.94
N ASN A 63 5.23 -7.29 -8.25
CA ASN A 63 5.43 -8.73 -8.08
C ASN A 63 4.19 -9.55 -8.47
N GLU A 64 4.27 -10.29 -9.58
CA GLU A 64 3.12 -11.04 -10.13
C GLU A 64 2.73 -12.26 -9.27
N ASP A 65 3.70 -13.02 -8.78
CA ASP A 65 3.40 -14.23 -7.99
C ASP A 65 2.72 -13.88 -6.67
N LEU A 66 3.23 -12.88 -5.95
CA LEU A 66 2.63 -12.37 -4.73
C LEU A 66 1.21 -11.85 -4.98
N ALA A 67 0.99 -11.11 -6.08
CA ALA A 67 -0.34 -10.64 -6.46
C ALA A 67 -1.30 -11.80 -6.75
N SER A 68 -0.85 -12.83 -7.46
CA SER A 68 -1.63 -14.03 -7.76
C SER A 68 -2.05 -14.78 -6.49
N ARG A 69 -1.15 -14.96 -5.53
CA ARG A 69 -1.44 -15.59 -4.23
C ARG A 69 -2.39 -14.75 -3.38
N CYS A 70 -2.14 -13.44 -3.27
CA CYS A 70 -3.03 -12.56 -2.52
C CYS A 70 -4.43 -12.50 -3.14
N LEU A 71 -4.56 -12.64 -4.47
CA LEU A 71 -5.86 -12.74 -5.13
C LEU A 71 -6.60 -14.04 -4.76
N LYS A 72 -5.89 -15.18 -4.66
CA LYS A 72 -6.47 -16.44 -4.19
C LYS A 72 -7.00 -16.30 -2.76
N LEU A 73 -6.22 -15.68 -1.87
CA LEU A 73 -6.66 -15.37 -0.50
C LEU A 73 -7.89 -14.45 -0.50
N ALA A 74 -7.86 -13.36 -1.26
CA ALA A 74 -8.98 -12.42 -1.32
C ALA A 74 -10.27 -13.10 -1.81
N ARG A 75 -10.19 -14.03 -2.77
CA ARG A 75 -11.35 -14.80 -3.24
C ARG A 75 -11.96 -15.74 -2.19
N GLN A 76 -11.22 -16.08 -1.14
CA GLN A 76 -11.73 -16.91 -0.04
C GLN A 76 -12.54 -16.08 0.98
N HIS A 77 -12.25 -14.78 1.10
CA HIS A 77 -12.76 -13.95 2.20
C HIS A 77 -13.59 -12.74 1.75
N ALA A 78 -13.50 -12.35 0.47
CA ALA A 78 -14.06 -11.11 -0.03
C ALA A 78 -14.87 -11.34 -1.32
N SER A 79 -15.87 -10.49 -1.54
CA SER A 79 -16.68 -10.53 -2.75
C SER A 79 -15.89 -10.03 -3.97
N ALA A 80 -16.40 -10.30 -5.17
CA ALA A 80 -15.83 -9.72 -6.39
C ALA A 80 -15.83 -8.18 -6.37
N ALA A 81 -16.83 -7.58 -5.71
CA ALA A 81 -16.93 -6.14 -5.55
C ALA A 81 -15.86 -5.59 -4.61
N ASP A 82 -15.61 -6.26 -3.48
CA ASP A 82 -14.53 -5.94 -2.55
C ASP A 82 -13.16 -5.97 -3.25
N ILE A 83 -12.90 -7.04 -4.01
CA ILE A 83 -11.67 -7.22 -4.78
C ILE A 83 -11.49 -6.06 -5.78
N ALA A 84 -12.55 -5.71 -6.51
CA ALA A 84 -12.50 -4.56 -7.43
C ALA A 84 -12.21 -3.24 -6.68
N GLY A 85 -12.76 -3.07 -5.47
CA GLY A 85 -12.46 -1.94 -4.60
C GLY A 85 -10.97 -1.85 -4.23
N ALA A 86 -10.37 -2.96 -3.82
CA ALA A 86 -8.95 -3.06 -3.48
C ALA A 86 -8.04 -2.76 -4.68
N VAL A 87 -8.35 -3.32 -5.85
CA VAL A 87 -7.60 -3.08 -7.11
C VAL A 87 -7.69 -1.61 -7.54
N ASN A 88 -8.88 -1.00 -7.44
CA ASN A 88 -9.07 0.41 -7.75
C ASN A 88 -8.29 1.31 -6.78
N ALA A 89 -8.29 0.99 -5.49
CA ALA A 89 -7.49 1.71 -4.51
C ALA A 89 -5.99 1.64 -4.86
N ALA A 90 -5.45 0.45 -5.15
CA ALA A 90 -4.07 0.28 -5.59
C ALA A 90 -3.75 1.15 -6.83
N SER A 91 -4.63 1.14 -7.83
CA SER A 91 -4.47 1.93 -9.06
C SER A 91 -4.45 3.44 -8.80
N HIS A 92 -5.38 3.93 -7.97
CA HIS A 92 -5.49 5.34 -7.62
C HIS A 92 -4.31 5.82 -6.76
N LEU A 93 -3.85 5.01 -5.82
CA LEU A 93 -2.76 5.40 -4.91
C LEU A 93 -1.40 5.36 -5.60
N ARG A 94 -1.14 4.39 -6.49
CA ARG A 94 0.09 4.37 -7.29
C ARG A 94 0.19 5.59 -8.21
N SER A 95 -0.89 5.92 -8.91
CA SER A 95 -0.95 7.13 -9.74
C SER A 95 -0.89 8.41 -8.88
N GLY A 96 -1.56 8.44 -7.73
CA GLY A 96 -1.50 9.52 -6.76
C GLY A 96 -0.09 9.79 -6.24
N ALA A 97 0.68 8.75 -5.91
CA ALA A 97 2.07 8.86 -5.51
C ALA A 97 2.94 9.44 -6.65
N ALA A 98 2.73 9.00 -7.89
CA ALA A 98 3.42 9.54 -9.05
C ALA A 98 3.11 11.02 -9.29
N ILE A 99 1.87 11.46 -9.09
CA ILE A 99 1.49 12.88 -9.15
C ILE A 99 2.16 13.66 -8.00
N ALA A 100 2.15 13.08 -6.79
CA ALA A 100 2.66 13.73 -5.60
C ALA A 100 4.17 13.98 -5.65
N TYR A 101 4.95 13.02 -6.14
CA TYR A 101 6.38 13.19 -6.35
C TYR A 101 6.71 13.90 -7.66
N GLY A 102 6.00 13.59 -8.74
CA GLY A 102 6.26 14.16 -10.06
C GLY A 102 6.18 15.68 -10.07
N ARG A 103 5.25 16.29 -9.32
CA ARG A 103 5.17 17.76 -9.20
C ARG A 103 6.40 18.38 -8.54
N LEU A 104 7.15 17.63 -7.72
CA LEU A 104 8.33 18.16 -7.02
C LEU A 104 9.50 18.43 -7.96
N VAL A 105 9.44 17.99 -9.22
CA VAL A 105 10.41 18.44 -10.23
C VAL A 105 10.48 19.97 -10.29
N PHE A 106 9.34 20.66 -10.16
CA PHE A 106 9.29 22.13 -10.15
C PHE A 106 9.95 22.75 -8.92
N LYS A 107 9.97 22.04 -7.79
CA LYS A 107 10.69 22.43 -6.58
C LYS A 107 12.19 22.28 -6.77
N LEU A 108 12.61 21.12 -7.24
CA LEU A 108 14.01 20.75 -7.37
C LEU A 108 14.75 21.53 -8.47
N MET A 109 14.01 22.13 -9.41
CA MET A 109 14.53 23.01 -10.44
C MET A 109 14.65 24.48 -10.01
N GLU A 110 14.12 24.86 -8.85
CA GLU A 110 14.30 26.23 -8.34
C GLU A 110 15.78 26.47 -8.01
N PRO A 111 16.32 27.66 -8.31
CA PRO A 111 17.68 27.99 -7.91
C PRO A 111 17.84 27.81 -6.39
N ALA A 112 19.02 27.41 -5.94
CA ALA A 112 19.34 27.01 -4.55
C ALA A 112 19.16 28.12 -3.48
N GLN A 113 18.44 29.20 -3.78
CA GLN A 113 18.07 30.27 -2.88
C GLN A 113 16.59 30.62 -3.08
N ALA A 114 15.68 29.81 -2.51
CA ALA A 114 14.26 30.18 -2.41
C ALA A 114 13.46 29.41 -1.33
N SER A 115 14.09 28.77 -0.33
CA SER A 115 13.33 28.25 0.82
C SER A 115 14.25 27.91 1.99
N SER A 116 14.44 28.87 2.88
CA SER A 116 15.06 28.68 4.19
C SER A 116 14.00 28.47 5.28
N ALA A 117 12.87 27.83 4.97
CA ALA A 117 11.90 27.50 5.99
C ALA A 117 12.33 26.19 6.68
N GLU A 118 13.13 26.32 7.74
CA GLU A 118 13.26 25.28 8.77
C GLU A 118 11.88 25.06 9.42
N GLY A 119 11.10 24.19 8.80
CA GLY A 119 9.76 23.80 9.24
C GLY A 119 9.71 22.30 9.50
N THR A 120 8.74 21.88 10.32
CA THR A 120 8.44 20.45 10.46
C THR A 120 8.12 19.83 9.10
N GLY A 121 8.33 18.52 8.93
CA GLY A 121 8.02 17.84 7.67
C GLY A 121 6.59 18.12 7.17
N ARG A 122 5.64 18.28 8.10
CA ARG A 122 4.25 18.65 7.80
C ARG A 122 4.11 20.07 7.23
N ALA A 123 4.83 21.05 7.78
CA ALA A 123 4.83 22.40 7.26
C ALA A 123 5.40 22.45 5.84
N GLN A 124 6.48 21.69 5.59
CA GLN A 124 7.06 21.56 4.26
C GLN A 124 6.08 20.94 3.25
N MET A 125 5.35 19.90 3.65
CA MET A 125 4.37 19.25 2.78
C MET A 125 3.20 20.16 2.42
N ALA A 126 2.81 21.07 3.31
CA ALA A 126 1.79 22.08 3.03
C ALA A 126 2.26 23.08 1.97
N LEU A 127 3.53 23.53 2.06
CA LEU A 127 4.15 24.38 1.04
C LEU A 127 4.24 23.66 -0.31
N ASP A 128 4.63 22.38 -0.30
CA ASP A 128 4.80 21.58 -1.52
C ASP A 128 3.50 21.41 -2.35
N ARG A 129 2.33 21.75 -1.78
CA ARG A 129 1.06 21.77 -2.51
C ARG A 129 1.05 22.84 -3.61
N GLU A 130 1.83 23.92 -3.48
CA GLU A 130 1.90 24.97 -4.50
C GLU A 130 2.44 24.45 -5.84
N TYR A 131 3.26 23.40 -5.83
CA TYR A 131 3.81 22.80 -7.04
C TYR A 131 2.75 22.08 -7.88
N MET A 132 1.56 21.79 -7.33
CA MET A 132 0.39 21.39 -8.13
C MET A 132 -0.06 22.52 -9.06
N THR A 133 -0.01 23.77 -8.60
CA THR A 133 -0.35 24.94 -9.43
C THR A 133 0.66 25.12 -10.56
N LYS A 134 1.95 24.90 -10.29
CA LYS A 134 2.98 24.94 -11.33
C LYS A 134 2.78 23.85 -12.38
N LEU A 135 2.50 22.62 -11.95
CA LEU A 135 2.16 21.51 -12.84
C LEU A 135 0.95 21.84 -13.73
N ARG A 136 -0.12 22.41 -13.15
CA ARG A 136 -1.30 22.84 -13.91
C ARG A 136 -0.99 23.89 -14.95
N LYS A 137 -0.24 24.93 -14.60
CA LYS A 137 0.13 26.01 -15.54
C LYS A 137 1.01 25.49 -16.68
N ALA A 138 1.91 24.57 -16.39
CA ALA A 138 2.81 23.98 -17.38
C ALA A 138 2.07 23.05 -18.35
N SER A 139 1.04 22.32 -17.89
CA SER A 139 0.30 21.38 -18.73
C SER A 139 -1.20 21.34 -18.38
N PRO A 140 -2.00 22.35 -18.78
CA PRO A 140 -3.37 22.52 -18.30
C PRO A 140 -4.32 21.38 -18.70
N ALA A 141 -4.32 20.98 -19.98
CA ALA A 141 -5.26 19.96 -20.46
C ALA A 141 -5.00 18.57 -19.83
N PRO A 142 -3.75 18.05 -19.77
CA PRO A 142 -3.45 16.84 -19.01
C PRO A 142 -3.74 16.97 -17.52
N PHE A 143 -3.46 18.12 -16.91
CA PHE A 143 -3.77 18.35 -15.49
C PHE A 143 -5.27 18.27 -15.22
N ASP A 144 -6.11 18.92 -16.03
CA ASP A 144 -7.56 18.90 -15.83
C ASP A 144 -8.15 17.48 -16.03
N ALA A 145 -7.58 16.68 -16.94
CA ALA A 145 -7.94 15.27 -17.11
C ALA A 145 -7.49 14.41 -15.89
N MET A 146 -6.26 14.63 -15.42
CA MET A 146 -5.73 14.00 -14.21
C MET A 146 -6.56 14.35 -12.97
N ALA A 147 -6.96 15.62 -12.80
CA ALA A 147 -7.80 16.05 -11.68
C ALA A 147 -9.15 15.34 -11.68
N LYS A 148 -9.77 15.17 -12.86
CA LYS A 148 -10.99 14.37 -13.01
C LYS A 148 -10.77 12.90 -12.60
N LEU A 149 -9.65 12.29 -13.02
CA LEU A 149 -9.28 10.93 -12.61
C LEU A 149 -9.11 10.82 -11.09
N SER A 150 -8.35 11.73 -10.46
CA SER A 150 -8.11 11.72 -9.01
C SER A 150 -9.37 11.94 -8.17
N MET A 151 -10.36 12.68 -8.71
CA MET A 151 -11.66 12.90 -8.07
C MET A 151 -12.68 11.82 -8.40
N ALA A 152 -12.40 10.95 -9.38
CA ALA A 152 -13.33 9.90 -9.77
C ALA A 152 -13.57 8.94 -8.61
N ARG A 153 -14.83 8.81 -8.23
CA ARG A 153 -15.30 7.92 -7.17
C ARG A 153 -16.42 7.08 -7.75
N GLN A 154 -16.51 5.83 -7.33
CA GLN A 154 -17.69 5.02 -7.63
C GLN A 154 -18.92 5.71 -7.02
N LYS A 155 -20.01 5.81 -7.80
CA LYS A 155 -21.29 6.40 -7.33
C LYS A 155 -21.83 5.68 -6.09
N SER A 156 -21.60 4.38 -6.03
CA SER A 156 -21.87 3.52 -4.88
C SER A 156 -20.54 2.85 -4.52
N PRO A 157 -19.80 3.36 -3.51
CA PRO A 157 -18.53 2.77 -3.13
C PRO A 157 -18.76 1.33 -2.65
N VAL A 158 -18.06 0.40 -3.27
CA VAL A 158 -18.22 -1.04 -3.01
C VAL A 158 -17.48 -1.50 -1.74
N ILE A 159 -16.61 -0.65 -1.19
CA ILE A 159 -15.91 -0.85 0.08
C ILE A 159 -16.20 0.32 1.01
N SER A 160 -16.11 0.09 2.32
CA SER A 160 -16.36 1.13 3.33
C SER A 160 -15.30 2.24 3.26
N ALA A 161 -15.60 3.42 3.82
CA ALA A 161 -14.61 4.49 3.92
C ALA A 161 -13.41 4.07 4.81
N LEU A 162 -13.68 3.34 5.90
CA LEU A 162 -12.65 2.77 6.76
C LEU A 162 -11.74 1.79 6.01
N ASP A 163 -12.33 0.88 5.24
CA ASP A 163 -11.59 -0.08 4.40
C ASP A 163 -10.68 0.66 3.41
N HIS A 164 -11.25 1.65 2.71
CA HIS A 164 -10.53 2.42 1.70
C HIS A 164 -9.32 3.15 2.29
N GLU A 165 -9.49 3.81 3.44
CA GLU A 165 -8.41 4.58 4.05
C GLU A 165 -7.33 3.66 4.66
N LEU A 166 -7.67 2.51 5.25
CA LEU A 166 -6.68 1.54 5.74
C LEU A 166 -5.89 0.89 4.59
N ILE A 167 -6.56 0.54 3.48
CA ILE A 167 -5.89 0.09 2.25
C ILE A 167 -4.95 1.18 1.73
N SER A 168 -5.40 2.44 1.75
CA SER A 168 -4.61 3.58 1.28
C SER A 168 -3.37 3.84 2.14
N VAL A 169 -3.46 3.66 3.46
CA VAL A 169 -2.30 3.74 4.37
C VAL A 169 -1.27 2.65 4.04
N ALA A 170 -1.72 1.41 3.82
CA ALA A 170 -0.83 0.31 3.46
C ALA A 170 -0.13 0.54 2.11
N ILE A 171 -0.88 1.01 1.09
CA ILE A 171 -0.30 1.36 -0.22
C ILE A 171 0.65 2.56 -0.10
N GLY A 172 0.28 3.59 0.68
CA GLY A 172 1.12 4.75 0.97
C GLY A 172 2.47 4.35 1.58
N THR A 173 2.47 3.29 2.40
CA THR A 173 3.67 2.72 3.03
C THR A 173 4.60 2.09 1.98
N VAL A 174 4.08 1.25 1.08
CA VAL A 174 4.93 0.59 0.07
C VAL A 174 5.36 1.50 -1.08
N THR A 175 4.53 2.49 -1.42
CA THR A 175 4.87 3.55 -2.38
C THR A 175 5.75 4.65 -1.77
N GLN A 176 5.97 4.59 -0.46
CA GLN A 176 6.77 5.53 0.34
C GLN A 176 6.29 6.98 0.23
N CYS A 177 5.04 7.20 -0.18
CA CYS A 177 4.48 8.52 -0.47
C CYS A 177 4.09 9.24 0.83
N VAL A 178 4.97 10.11 1.34
CA VAL A 178 4.72 10.88 2.58
C VAL A 178 3.44 11.72 2.50
N TYR A 179 3.13 12.29 1.33
CA TYR A 179 1.87 13.04 1.10
C TYR A 179 0.64 12.15 1.20
N CYS A 180 0.73 10.92 0.69
CA CYS A 180 -0.35 9.95 0.74
C CYS A 180 -0.54 9.47 2.19
N LEU A 181 0.54 9.22 2.93
CA LEU A 181 0.50 8.86 4.35
C LEU A 181 -0.13 9.97 5.21
N GLU A 182 0.21 11.24 4.98
CA GLU A 182 -0.46 12.35 5.69
C GLU A 182 -1.97 12.39 5.38
N VAL A 183 -2.35 12.38 4.10
CA VAL A 183 -3.75 12.55 3.70
C VAL A 183 -4.60 11.37 4.17
N HIS A 184 -4.16 10.14 3.89
CA HIS A 184 -4.95 8.94 4.17
C HIS A 184 -4.87 8.53 5.65
N GLY A 185 -3.76 8.82 6.35
CA GLY A 185 -3.68 8.63 7.80
C GLY A 185 -4.67 9.52 8.57
N ASN A 186 -4.77 10.81 8.19
CA ASN A 186 -5.75 11.72 8.80
C ASN A 186 -7.19 11.29 8.49
N LYS A 187 -7.49 10.94 7.23
CA LYS A 187 -8.83 10.47 6.85
C LYS A 187 -9.21 9.16 7.51
N ALA A 188 -8.27 8.22 7.65
CA ALA A 188 -8.49 6.97 8.39
C ALA A 188 -8.97 7.27 9.82
N LYS A 189 -8.30 8.20 10.53
CA LYS A 189 -8.73 8.65 11.86
C LYS A 189 -10.11 9.31 11.83
N GLU A 190 -10.38 10.18 10.86
CA GLU A 190 -11.69 10.85 10.70
C GLU A 190 -12.84 9.85 10.52
N VAL A 191 -12.60 8.74 9.82
CA VAL A 191 -13.60 7.68 9.60
C VAL A 191 -13.59 6.59 10.67
N GLY A 192 -12.87 6.80 11.78
CA GLY A 192 -12.91 5.95 12.98
C GLY A 192 -11.85 4.86 13.07
N ALA A 193 -10.78 4.90 12.26
CA ALA A 193 -9.69 3.94 12.38
C ALA A 193 -8.97 4.09 13.74
N THR A 194 -8.72 2.96 14.38
CA THR A 194 -7.88 2.90 15.60
C THR A 194 -6.40 2.97 15.25
N ASP A 195 -5.55 3.35 16.22
CA ASP A 195 -4.09 3.30 16.04
C ASP A 195 -3.60 1.88 15.74
N GLN A 196 -4.25 0.87 16.32
CA GLN A 196 -3.94 -0.53 16.05
C GLN A 196 -4.20 -0.90 14.60
N GLN A 197 -5.35 -0.50 14.03
CA GLN A 197 -5.66 -0.80 12.62
C GLN A 197 -4.69 -0.11 11.66
N ILE A 198 -4.28 1.13 11.95
CA ILE A 198 -3.27 1.85 11.16
C ILE A 198 -1.92 1.15 11.26
N ALA A 199 -1.51 0.73 12.46
CA ALA A 199 -0.27 -0.01 12.69
C ALA A 199 -0.29 -1.36 11.95
N ASP A 200 -1.38 -2.11 12.03
CA ASP A 200 -1.52 -3.39 11.33
C ASP A 200 -1.47 -3.21 9.80
N ALA A 201 -2.06 -2.14 9.25
CA ALA A 201 -1.96 -1.82 7.83
C ALA A 201 -0.50 -1.56 7.40
N VAL A 202 0.30 -0.89 8.24
CA VAL A 202 1.74 -0.68 8.04
C VAL A 202 2.51 -2.00 8.15
N HIS A 203 2.21 -2.84 9.14
CA HIS A 203 2.84 -4.14 9.31
C HIS A 203 2.57 -5.10 8.15
N ILE A 204 1.35 -5.11 7.61
CA ILE A 204 1.03 -5.86 6.38
C ILE A 204 1.90 -5.38 5.21
N ALA A 205 2.06 -4.06 5.06
CA ALA A 205 2.90 -3.48 4.02
C ALA A 205 4.38 -3.86 4.17
N ILE A 206 4.91 -3.90 5.40
CA ILE A 206 6.28 -4.34 5.68
C ILE A 206 6.45 -5.81 5.32
N ALA A 207 5.55 -6.67 5.81
CA ALA A 207 5.63 -8.10 5.56
C ALA A 207 5.55 -8.41 4.05
N ALA A 208 4.64 -7.76 3.33
CA ALA A 208 4.49 -7.93 1.89
C ALA A 208 5.74 -7.54 1.08
N ARG A 209 6.49 -6.50 1.48
CA ARG A 209 7.75 -6.14 0.81
C ARG A 209 8.83 -7.22 0.98
N TYR A 210 8.88 -7.83 2.16
CA TYR A 210 9.78 -8.96 2.40
C TYR A 210 9.38 -10.15 1.53
N GLU A 211 8.10 -10.55 1.58
CA GLU A 211 7.58 -11.65 0.75
C GLU A 211 7.87 -11.45 -0.73
N ALA A 212 7.59 -10.26 -1.26
CA ALA A 212 7.79 -9.97 -2.67
C ALA A 212 9.23 -10.24 -3.11
N THR A 213 10.21 -9.84 -2.30
CA THR A 213 11.63 -10.10 -2.61
C THR A 213 11.92 -11.60 -2.71
N LEU A 214 11.33 -12.41 -1.82
CA LEU A 214 11.50 -13.86 -1.85
C LEU A 214 10.84 -14.51 -3.06
N HIS A 215 9.64 -14.04 -3.43
CA HIS A 215 8.91 -14.51 -4.61
C HIS A 215 9.63 -14.11 -5.90
N GLU A 216 10.18 -12.90 -5.96
CA GLU A 216 11.05 -12.46 -7.07
C GLU A 216 12.30 -13.32 -7.18
N TRP A 217 12.99 -13.58 -6.07
CA TRP A 217 14.19 -14.43 -6.06
C TRP A 217 13.87 -15.85 -6.51
N ALA A 218 12.81 -16.46 -5.97
CA ALA A 218 12.39 -17.81 -6.34
C ALA A 218 12.15 -17.94 -7.85
N ALA A 219 11.65 -16.89 -8.51
CA ALA A 219 11.40 -16.88 -9.95
C ALA A 219 12.66 -16.75 -10.82
N VAL A 220 13.81 -16.32 -10.27
CA VAL A 220 15.06 -16.08 -11.02
C VAL A 220 16.22 -16.97 -10.57
N ALA A 221 16.06 -17.67 -9.45
CA ALA A 221 17.07 -18.58 -8.90
C ALA A 221 17.02 -20.00 -9.49
N ASP A 222 16.04 -20.26 -10.38
CA ASP A 222 15.92 -21.47 -11.19
C ASP A 222 16.80 -21.42 -12.45
#